data_AF-A0A3M7SDZ0-F1
#
_entry.id   AF-A0A3M7SDZ0-F1
#
_cell.length_a   1.000
_cell.length_b   1.000
_cell.length_c   1.000
_cell.angle_alpha   90.00
_cell.angle_beta   90.00
_cell.angle_gamma   90.00
#
_symmetry.space_group_name_H-M   'P 1'
#
loop_
_entity.id
_entity.type
_entity.pdbx_description
1 polymer ?
#
loop_
_entity_poly.entity_id
_entity_poly.type
_entity_poly.pdbx_seq_one_letter_code
_entity_poly.pdbx_strand_id
1 'polypeptide(L)'
;MNSEEKYCEIAKCFGKQIETLYQNLSDEKHFAFKCLGVVLNKTTSKNTIDKQLDTIYNSVNHSNQHEREGCAVSFGYTSTTHLDTVLYKLETFAKNESKKSSGGLFSSLIKDSNKNGDPDQIKSTLVLTYGYVTFYSPKDLVISRLEANILRSVSGYAANTSK
;
A
#
# COMPACT_ATOMS: atom_id res chain seq x y z
N MET A 1 28.98 -4.00 -8.46
CA MET A 1 27.67 -3.70 -7.86
C MET A 1 27.46 -4.61 -6.66
N ASN A 2 27.43 -4.05 -5.46
CA ASN A 2 27.14 -4.83 -4.25
C ASN A 2 25.65 -5.27 -4.25
N SER A 3 25.26 -6.17 -3.33
CA SER A 3 23.90 -6.72 -3.31
C SER A 3 22.82 -5.65 -3.10
N GLU A 4 23.09 -4.63 -2.29
CA GLU A 4 22.15 -3.54 -2.02
C GLU A 4 21.91 -2.68 -3.26
N GLU A 5 22.98 -2.29 -3.96
CA GLU A 5 22.89 -1.55 -5.22
C GLU A 5 22.06 -2.33 -6.25
N LYS A 6 22.23 -3.66 -6.33
CA LYS A 6 21.41 -4.53 -7.19
C LYS A 6 19.94 -4.47 -6.83
N TYR A 7 19.58 -4.59 -5.56
CA TYR A 7 18.18 -4.51 -5.13
C TYR A 7 17.57 -3.14 -5.41
N CYS A 8 18.33 -2.06 -5.16
CA CYS A 8 17.90 -0.71 -5.47
C CYS A 8 17.61 -0.51 -6.97
N GLU A 9 18.50 -0.98 -7.84
CA GLU A 9 18.32 -0.86 -9.29
C GLU A 9 17.15 -1.71 -9.79
N ILE A 10 17.03 -2.96 -9.33
CA ILE A 10 15.88 -3.83 -9.68
C ILE A 10 14.57 -3.19 -9.22
N ALA A 11 14.52 -2.65 -8.01
CA ALA A 11 13.33 -1.98 -7.48
C ALA A 11 12.93 -0.76 -8.34
N LYS A 12 13.90 0.06 -8.76
CA LYS A 12 13.67 1.17 -9.69
C LYS A 12 13.14 0.69 -11.04
N CYS A 13 13.68 -0.40 -11.59
CA CYS A 13 13.21 -0.97 -12.85
C CYS A 13 11.75 -1.43 -12.76
N PHE A 14 11.37 -2.18 -11.70
CA PHE A 14 9.98 -2.59 -11.50
C PHE A 14 9.05 -1.39 -11.31
N GLY A 15 9.43 -0.41 -10.48
CA GLY A 15 8.65 0.81 -10.29
C GLY A 15 8.36 1.53 -11.60
N LYS A 16 9.38 1.69 -12.46
CA LYS A 16 9.19 2.28 -13.79
C LYS A 16 8.23 1.45 -14.66
N GLN A 17 8.37 0.13 -14.69
CA GLN A 17 7.49 -0.72 -15.50
C GLN A 17 6.04 -0.69 -15.02
N ILE A 18 5.81 -0.65 -13.71
CA ILE A 18 4.48 -0.47 -13.11
C ILE A 18 3.84 0.83 -13.61
N GLU A 19 4.61 1.93 -13.60
CA GLU A 19 4.12 3.25 -13.97
C GLU A 19 3.95 3.42 -15.47
N THR A 20 4.72 2.74 -16.32
CA THR A 20 4.72 3.00 -17.78
C THR A 20 4.22 1.87 -18.65
N LEU A 21 4.47 0.61 -18.27
CA LEU A 21 4.23 -0.57 -19.12
C LEU A 21 2.97 -1.33 -18.72
N TYR A 22 2.73 -1.51 -17.41
CA TYR A 22 1.67 -2.38 -16.91
C TYR A 22 0.38 -1.64 -16.52
N GLN A 23 0.18 -0.38 -16.94
CA GLN A 23 -0.93 0.47 -16.47
C GLN A 23 -2.31 -0.18 -16.62
N ASN A 24 -2.55 -0.88 -17.74
CA ASN A 24 -3.83 -1.52 -18.09
C ASN A 24 -3.75 -3.05 -18.12
N LEU A 25 -2.69 -3.62 -17.53
CA LEU A 25 -2.39 -5.05 -17.54
C LEU A 25 -2.43 -5.57 -16.11
N SER A 26 -3.64 -5.83 -15.60
CA SER A 26 -3.86 -6.04 -14.17
C SER A 26 -3.10 -7.25 -13.61
N ASP A 27 -2.96 -8.32 -14.39
CA ASP A 27 -2.27 -9.55 -13.96
C ASP A 27 -0.75 -9.36 -13.92
N GLU A 28 -0.18 -8.73 -14.95
CA GLU A 28 1.24 -8.40 -15.02
C GLU A 28 1.62 -7.39 -13.95
N LYS A 29 0.78 -6.39 -13.71
CA LYS A 29 0.99 -5.39 -12.67
C LYS A 29 0.88 -6.01 -11.28
N HIS A 30 -0.08 -6.90 -11.07
CA HIS A 30 -0.21 -7.69 -9.86
C HIS A 30 1.05 -8.51 -9.60
N PHE A 31 1.56 -9.23 -10.61
CA PHE A 31 2.82 -9.97 -10.51
C PHE A 31 4.01 -9.03 -10.21
N ALA A 32 4.10 -7.89 -10.89
CA ALA A 32 5.14 -6.90 -10.68
C ALA A 32 5.13 -6.32 -9.27
N PHE A 33 3.95 -6.04 -8.69
CA PHE A 33 3.83 -5.63 -7.29
C PHE A 33 4.40 -6.69 -6.34
N LYS A 34 4.02 -7.96 -6.52
CA LYS A 34 4.53 -9.06 -5.69
C LYS A 34 6.06 -9.17 -5.78
N CYS A 35 6.62 -9.12 -6.99
CA CYS A 35 8.07 -9.12 -7.22
C CYS A 35 8.76 -7.93 -6.56
N LEU A 36 8.21 -6.73 -6.70
CA LEU A 36 8.75 -5.53 -6.07
C LEU A 36 8.75 -5.67 -4.55
N GLY A 37 7.68 -6.18 -3.94
CA GLY A 37 7.65 -6.46 -2.49
C GLY A 37 8.74 -7.42 -2.02
N VAL A 38 9.02 -8.48 -2.79
CA VAL A 38 10.13 -9.41 -2.48
C VAL A 38 11.49 -8.72 -2.58
N VAL A 39 11.68 -7.84 -3.57
CA VAL A 39 12.93 -7.06 -3.69
C VAL A 39 13.05 -6.08 -2.52
N LEU A 40 11.99 -5.35 -2.19
CA LEU A 40 11.97 -4.40 -1.07
C LEU A 40 12.21 -5.07 0.28
N ASN A 41 11.79 -6.32 0.46
CA ASN A 41 12.15 -7.12 1.64
C ASN A 41 13.68 -7.27 1.82
N LYS A 42 14.45 -7.27 0.72
CA LYS A 42 15.91 -7.42 0.71
C LYS A 42 16.67 -6.10 0.65
N THR A 43 16.00 -5.01 0.28
CA THR A 43 16.56 -3.66 0.20
C THR A 43 16.75 -3.08 1.60
N THR A 44 17.85 -2.37 1.84
CA THR A 44 18.10 -1.67 3.12
C THR A 44 17.98 -0.14 2.97
N SER A 45 18.06 0.37 1.74
CA SER A 45 17.84 1.77 1.41
C SER A 45 16.42 2.22 1.71
N LYS A 46 16.24 2.91 2.85
CA LYS A 46 14.95 3.49 3.25
C LYS A 46 14.33 4.39 2.18
N ASN A 47 15.15 5.20 1.51
CA ASN A 47 14.68 6.07 0.42
C ASN A 47 14.06 5.25 -0.74
N THR A 48 14.69 4.14 -1.11
CA THR A 48 14.17 3.26 -2.15
C THR A 48 12.89 2.59 -1.70
N ILE A 49 12.84 2.07 -0.47
CA ILE A 49 11.63 1.45 0.09
C ILE A 49 10.47 2.44 0.10
N ASP A 50 10.67 3.63 0.67
CA ASP A 50 9.64 4.66 0.78
C ASP A 50 9.09 5.05 -0.60
N LYS A 51 9.98 5.31 -1.57
CA LYS A 51 9.61 5.70 -2.93
C LYS A 51 8.85 4.59 -3.64
N GLN A 52 9.27 3.35 -3.52
CA GLN A 52 8.64 2.24 -4.23
C GLN A 52 7.30 1.84 -3.62
N LEU A 53 7.12 1.95 -2.30
CA LEU A 53 5.82 1.81 -1.66
C LEU A 53 4.84 2.89 -2.14
N ASP A 54 5.31 4.12 -2.36
CA ASP A 54 4.51 5.17 -3.01
C ASP A 54 4.15 4.80 -4.45
N THR A 55 5.11 4.34 -5.25
CA THR A 55 4.86 3.92 -6.63
C THR A 55 3.81 2.81 -6.69
N ILE A 56 3.89 1.79 -5.82
CA ILE A 56 2.90 0.70 -5.76
C ILE A 56 1.51 1.25 -5.42
N TYR A 57 1.41 2.00 -4.31
CA TYR A 57 0.11 2.45 -3.81
C TYR A 57 -0.56 3.48 -4.72
N ASN A 58 0.20 4.39 -5.33
CA ASN A 58 -0.35 5.40 -6.23
C ASN A 58 -0.72 4.82 -7.61
N SER A 59 -0.11 3.70 -8.00
CA SER A 59 -0.40 3.07 -9.29
C SER A 59 -1.59 2.12 -9.24
N VAL A 60 -2.03 1.66 -8.05
CA VAL A 60 -3.06 0.62 -7.94
C VAL A 60 -4.43 1.11 -8.44
N ASN A 61 -5.09 0.29 -9.25
CA ASN A 61 -6.53 0.44 -9.50
C ASN A 61 -7.31 -0.16 -8.32
N HIS A 62 -7.82 0.70 -7.45
CA HIS A 62 -8.56 0.29 -6.25
C HIS A 62 -9.90 -0.40 -6.57
N SER A 63 -10.42 -0.28 -7.79
CA SER A 63 -11.60 -1.06 -8.22
C SER A 63 -11.26 -2.49 -8.67
N ASN A 64 -10.00 -2.79 -8.98
CA ASN A 64 -9.56 -4.09 -9.48
C ASN A 64 -9.04 -4.98 -8.35
N GLN A 65 -9.63 -6.16 -8.18
CA GLN A 65 -9.26 -7.10 -7.12
C GLN A 65 -7.81 -7.62 -7.24
N HIS A 66 -7.34 -7.94 -8.44
CA HIS A 66 -5.99 -8.46 -8.66
C HIS A 66 -4.93 -7.42 -8.31
N GLU A 67 -5.13 -6.17 -8.73
CA GLU A 67 -4.21 -5.08 -8.39
C GLU A 67 -4.20 -4.79 -6.89
N ARG A 68 -5.38 -4.79 -6.25
CA ARG A 68 -5.50 -4.62 -4.78
C ARG A 68 -4.76 -5.71 -4.01
N GLU A 69 -4.94 -6.97 -4.40
CA GLU A 69 -4.22 -8.09 -3.79
C GLU A 69 -2.71 -7.93 -3.97
N GLY A 70 -2.25 -7.61 -5.18
CA GLY A 70 -0.83 -7.39 -5.47
C GLY A 70 -0.21 -6.29 -4.62
N CYS A 71 -0.89 -5.15 -4.52
CA CYS A 71 -0.49 -4.05 -3.64
C CYS A 71 -0.39 -4.52 -2.18
N ALA A 72 -1.42 -5.19 -1.67
CA ALA A 72 -1.45 -5.65 -0.29
C ALA A 72 -0.35 -6.68 0.03
N VAL A 73 -0.13 -7.67 -0.85
CA VAL A 73 0.93 -8.67 -0.71
C VAL A 73 2.31 -8.01 -0.77
N SER A 74 2.52 -7.03 -1.66
CA SER A 74 3.80 -6.31 -1.74
C SER A 74 4.16 -5.60 -0.42
N PHE A 75 3.18 -4.98 0.23
CA PHE A 75 3.36 -4.34 1.53
C PHE A 75 3.62 -5.38 2.62
N GLY A 76 2.93 -6.53 2.57
CA GLY A 76 3.17 -7.66 3.46
C GLY A 76 4.59 -8.23 3.38
N TYR A 77 5.11 -8.47 2.17
CA TYR A 77 6.50 -8.91 2.00
C TYR A 77 7.49 -7.87 2.54
N THR A 78 7.26 -6.60 2.23
CA THR A 78 8.10 -5.51 2.74
C THR A 78 8.06 -5.41 4.28
N SER A 79 6.89 -5.65 4.91
CA SER A 79 6.72 -5.51 6.35
C SER A 79 7.40 -6.60 7.17
N THR A 80 7.75 -7.72 6.53
CA THR A 80 8.52 -8.81 7.17
C THR A 80 9.86 -8.29 7.72
N THR A 81 10.50 -7.34 7.04
CA THR A 81 11.78 -6.73 7.44
C THR A 81 11.66 -5.25 7.79
N HIS A 82 10.67 -4.54 7.25
CA HIS A 82 10.54 -3.08 7.38
C HIS A 82 9.17 -2.66 7.95
N LEU A 83 8.70 -3.33 9.00
CA LEU A 83 7.37 -3.12 9.58
C LEU A 83 7.07 -1.65 9.92
N ASP A 84 7.97 -0.94 10.61
CA ASP A 84 7.76 0.46 10.99
C ASP A 84 7.55 1.37 9.79
N THR A 85 8.40 1.23 8.78
CA THR A 85 8.31 2.00 7.54
C THR A 85 6.96 1.75 6.86
N VAL A 86 6.56 0.48 6.76
CA VAL A 86 5.28 0.10 6.14
C VAL A 86 4.09 0.68 6.91
N LEU A 87 4.06 0.57 8.24
CA LEU A 87 2.97 1.11 9.06
C LEU A 87 2.87 2.63 8.95
N TYR A 88 4.01 3.33 8.97
CA TYR A 88 4.07 4.77 8.78
C TYR A 88 3.51 5.20 7.41
N LYS A 89 3.85 4.46 6.33
CA LYS A 89 3.29 4.70 5.00
C LYS A 89 1.79 4.51 4.96
N LEU A 90 1.28 3.41 5.53
CA LEU A 90 -0.17 3.16 5.59
C LEU A 90 -0.92 4.23 6.38
N GLU A 91 -0.37 4.68 7.51
CA GLU A 91 -0.95 5.77 8.30
C GLU A 91 -0.99 7.08 7.49
N THR A 92 0.08 7.37 6.75
CA THR A 92 0.16 8.53 5.86
C THR A 92 -0.90 8.46 4.77
N PHE A 93 -1.10 7.30 4.16
CA PHE A 93 -2.13 7.10 3.14
C PHE A 93 -3.54 7.27 3.74
N ALA A 94 -3.82 6.67 4.90
CA ALA A 94 -5.11 6.81 5.58
C ALA A 94 -5.44 8.27 5.95
N LYS A 95 -4.44 9.03 6.44
CA LYS A 95 -4.58 10.48 6.72
C LYS A 95 -4.85 11.31 5.47
N ASN A 96 -4.26 10.94 4.34
CA ASN A 96 -4.47 11.65 3.08
C ASN A 96 -5.87 11.39 2.52
N GLU A 97 -6.46 10.22 2.76
CA GLU A 97 -7.84 9.91 2.35
C GLU A 97 -8.88 10.59 3.25
N SER A 98 -8.64 10.68 4.58
CA SER A 98 -9.57 11.38 5.48
C SER A 98 -9.66 12.89 5.24
N LYS A 99 -8.55 13.54 4.87
CA LYS A 99 -8.51 14.96 4.49
C LYS A 99 -9.29 15.27 3.20
N LYS A 100 -9.43 14.30 2.30
CA LYS A 100 -10.20 14.46 1.06
C LYS A 100 -11.71 14.32 1.29
N SER A 101 -12.11 13.53 2.29
CA SER A 101 -13.52 13.30 2.64
C SER A 101 -14.21 14.47 3.36
N SER A 102 -13.47 15.48 3.83
CA SER A 102 -14.05 16.64 4.55
C SER A 102 -14.55 17.77 3.64
N GLY A 103 -14.62 17.57 2.32
CA GLY A 103 -15.29 18.47 1.40
C GLY A 103 -16.81 18.34 1.54
N GLY A 104 -17.49 19.43 1.93
CA GLY A 104 -18.94 19.48 2.15
C GLY A 104 -19.79 19.09 0.94
N LEU A 105 -21.12 19.17 1.12
CA LEU A 105 -22.26 18.67 0.32
C LEU A 105 -22.27 18.92 -1.22
N PHE A 106 -21.18 19.39 -1.83
CA PHE A 106 -20.98 19.57 -3.28
C PHE A 106 -19.68 18.94 -3.82
N SER A 107 -18.99 18.08 -3.06
CA SER A 107 -17.78 17.35 -3.51
C SER A 107 -18.02 16.40 -4.70
N SER A 108 -19.27 16.14 -5.10
CA SER A 108 -19.62 15.27 -6.23
C SER A 108 -19.27 15.87 -7.61
N LEU A 109 -18.88 17.15 -7.69
CA LEU A 109 -18.61 17.84 -8.96
C LEU A 109 -17.12 18.04 -9.28
N ILE A 110 -16.21 17.63 -8.38
CA ILE A 110 -14.79 17.51 -8.70
C ILE A 110 -14.45 16.03 -8.66
N LYS A 111 -14.95 15.33 -9.68
CA LYS A 111 -14.44 14.04 -10.13
C LYS A 111 -13.04 14.29 -10.70
N ASP A 112 -12.08 14.46 -9.80
CA ASP A 112 -10.67 14.44 -10.17
C ASP A 112 -10.35 13.00 -10.58
N SER A 113 -10.36 12.79 -11.90
CA SER A 113 -10.46 11.49 -12.57
C SER A 113 -9.16 10.69 -12.55
N ASN A 114 -8.32 10.89 -11.53
CA ASN A 114 -6.94 10.41 -11.50
C ASN A 114 -6.62 9.44 -10.35
N LYS A 115 -7.62 8.98 -9.58
CA LYS A 115 -7.49 7.77 -8.75
C LYS A 115 -8.63 6.82 -9.09
N ASN A 116 -8.28 5.65 -9.63
CA ASN A 116 -9.22 4.64 -10.13
C ASN A 116 -9.92 3.89 -8.98
N GLY A 117 -10.78 4.57 -8.22
CA GLY A 117 -11.65 3.93 -7.25
C GLY A 117 -12.47 4.90 -6.41
N ASP A 118 -13.67 4.44 -6.03
CA ASP A 118 -14.52 5.09 -5.02
C ASP A 118 -13.75 5.19 -3.67
N PRO A 119 -13.90 6.27 -2.89
CA PRO A 119 -13.43 6.33 -1.49
C PRO A 119 -13.56 5.03 -0.69
N ASP A 120 -14.64 4.27 -0.84
CA ASP A 120 -14.83 3.01 -0.12
C ASP A 120 -13.96 1.85 -0.64
N GLN A 121 -13.63 1.86 -1.93
CA GLN A 121 -12.67 0.92 -2.52
C GLN A 121 -11.23 1.22 -2.07
N ILE A 122 -10.89 2.51 -1.93
CA ILE A 122 -9.59 2.93 -1.39
C ILE A 122 -9.47 2.47 0.07
N LYS A 123 -10.50 2.72 0.90
CA LYS A 123 -10.55 2.21 2.29
C LYS A 123 -10.43 0.68 2.34
N SER A 124 -11.15 -0.03 1.47
CA SER A 124 -11.09 -1.49 1.37
C SER A 124 -9.70 -2.00 0.96
N THR A 125 -8.96 -1.23 0.17
CA THR A 125 -7.56 -1.52 -0.14
C THR A 125 -6.68 -1.34 1.07
N LEU A 126 -6.82 -0.24 1.82
CA LEU A 126 -6.06 -0.01 3.05
C LEU A 126 -6.28 -1.12 4.09
N VAL A 127 -7.53 -1.50 4.32
CA VAL A 127 -7.88 -2.59 5.25
C VAL A 127 -7.26 -3.92 4.80
N LEU A 128 -7.35 -4.25 3.51
CA LEU A 128 -6.71 -5.43 2.94
C LEU A 128 -5.20 -5.41 3.17
N THR A 129 -4.56 -4.28 2.91
CA THR A 129 -3.11 -4.12 3.08
C THR A 129 -2.69 -4.24 4.54
N TYR A 130 -3.43 -3.64 5.49
CA TYR A 130 -3.19 -3.86 6.92
C TYR A 130 -3.32 -5.34 7.31
N GLY A 131 -4.29 -6.07 6.74
CA GLY A 131 -4.47 -7.50 6.96
C GLY A 131 -3.24 -8.31 6.52
N TYR A 132 -2.75 -8.08 5.30
CA TYR A 132 -1.54 -8.74 4.80
C TYR A 132 -0.28 -8.34 5.56
N VAL A 133 -0.12 -7.07 5.93
CA VAL A 133 0.97 -6.61 6.79
C VAL A 133 0.94 -7.35 8.11
N THR A 134 -0.23 -7.49 8.74
CA THR A 134 -0.37 -8.25 9.99
C THR A 134 -0.01 -9.73 9.79
N PHE A 135 -0.44 -10.34 8.69
CA PHE A 135 -0.21 -11.74 8.38
C PHE A 135 1.28 -12.07 8.16
N TYR A 136 2.02 -11.23 7.43
CA TYR A 136 3.42 -11.47 7.07
C TYR A 136 4.43 -10.98 8.11
N SER A 137 4.03 -10.09 9.01
CA SER A 137 4.96 -9.48 9.96
C SER A 137 5.39 -10.45 11.07
N PRO A 138 6.62 -10.30 11.61
CA PRO A 138 7.11 -11.17 12.68
C PRO A 138 6.21 -11.10 13.91
N LYS A 139 5.75 -12.27 14.42
CA LYS A 139 4.75 -12.37 15.49
C LYS A 139 5.11 -11.55 16.73
N ASP A 140 6.38 -11.55 17.12
CA ASP A 140 6.89 -10.84 18.29
C ASP A 140 6.81 -9.31 18.15
N LEU A 141 6.84 -8.81 16.91
CA LEU A 141 6.77 -7.40 16.57
C LEU A 141 5.35 -6.91 16.24
N VAL A 142 4.46 -7.83 15.84
CA VAL A 142 3.07 -7.51 15.52
C VAL A 142 2.32 -7.16 16.79
N ILE A 143 2.44 -7.96 17.86
CA ILE A 143 1.65 -7.78 19.08
C ILE A 143 1.87 -6.39 19.70
N SER A 144 3.12 -5.93 19.81
CA SER A 144 3.43 -4.62 20.39
C SER A 144 2.96 -3.43 19.52
N ARG A 145 2.86 -3.62 18.20
CA ARG A 145 2.44 -2.56 17.25
C ARG A 145 0.95 -2.60 16.89
N LEU A 146 0.28 -3.74 17.09
CA LEU A 146 -1.14 -3.94 16.82
C LEU A 146 -2.00 -3.09 17.77
N GLU A 147 -1.64 -3.07 19.06
CA GLU A 147 -2.34 -2.31 20.10
C GLU A 147 -2.23 -0.79 19.90
N ALA A 148 -1.08 -0.30 19.42
CA ALA A 148 -0.85 1.13 19.23
C ALA A 148 -1.47 1.70 17.94
N ASN A 149 -1.39 0.97 16.82
CA ASN A 149 -1.64 1.55 15.49
C ASN A 149 -2.80 0.90 14.71
N ILE A 150 -2.95 -0.42 14.78
CA ILE A 150 -3.89 -1.15 13.92
C ILE A 150 -5.30 -1.13 14.52
N LEU A 151 -5.44 -1.42 15.82
CA LEU A 151 -6.76 -1.39 16.47
C LEU A 151 -7.38 0.01 16.45
N ARG A 152 -6.60 1.08 16.60
CA ARG A 152 -7.11 2.47 16.52
C ARG A 152 -7.64 2.81 15.13
N SER A 153 -6.94 2.38 14.08
CA SER A 153 -7.38 2.58 12.71
C SER A 153 -8.60 1.71 12.39
N VAL A 154 -8.60 0.42 12.77
CA VAL A 154 -9.67 -0.55 12.48
C VAL A 154 -10.96 -0.30 13.28
N SER A 155 -10.86 0.05 14.56
CA SER A 155 -12.03 0.31 15.43
C SER A 155 -12.84 1.53 14.97
N GLY A 156 -12.19 2.54 14.39
CA GLY A 156 -12.88 3.65 13.72
C GLY A 156 -13.75 3.23 12.53
N TYR A 157 -13.47 2.07 11.91
CA TYR A 157 -14.27 1.55 10.80
C TYR A 157 -15.43 0.68 11.28
N ALA A 158 -15.24 -0.16 12.30
CA ALA A 158 -16.30 -1.03 12.83
C ALA A 158 -17.47 -0.23 13.43
N ALA A 159 -17.20 0.91 14.09
CA ALA A 159 -18.22 1.75 14.68
C ALA A 159 -19.09 2.52 13.66
N ASN A 160 -18.67 2.62 12.40
CA ASN A 160 -19.37 3.37 11.36
C ASN A 160 -20.24 2.49 10.44
N THR A 161 -20.26 1.17 10.64
CA THR A 161 -21.04 0.20 9.84
C THR A 161 -22.31 -0.29 10.55
N SER A 162 -22.59 0.22 11.76
CA SER A 162 -23.74 -0.13 12.60
C SER A 162 -24.81 0.96 12.65
N LYS A 163 -25.01 1.69 11.55
CA LYS A 163 -26.18 2.57 11.34
C LYS A 163 -26.96 2.17 10.10
#